data_AF-A0A957RNU7-F1
#
_entry.id   AF-A0A957RNU7-F1
#
_cell.length_a   1.000
_cell.length_b   1.000
_cell.length_c   1.000
_cell.angle_alpha   90.00
_cell.angle_beta   90.00
_cell.angle_gamma   90.00
#
_symmetry.space_group_name_H-M   'P 1'
#
loop_
_entity.id
_entity.type
_entity.pdbx_description
1 polymer ?
#
loop_
_entity_poly.entity_id
_entity_poly.type
_entity_poly.pdbx_seq_one_letter_code
_entity_poly.pdbx_strand_id
1 'polypeptide(L)' 'MAEVSSTQAAAIIGTSHVTIGRRVKDGSLKGRRQGLNRKIWVNLDDLRQFAAEYGYLFNEELANGYTDPR' A
#
# COMPACT_ATOMS: atom_id res chain seq x y z
N MET A 1 11.75 -1.62 7.84
CA MET A 1 10.34 -1.24 7.64
C MET A 1 10.10 -1.17 6.17
N ALA A 2 9.15 -1.96 5.70
CA ALA A 2 8.82 -2.14 4.30
C ALA A 2 7.83 -1.08 3.84
N GLU A 3 8.25 -0.11 3.04
CA GLU A 3 7.36 0.89 2.45
C GLU A 3 7.17 0.59 0.96
N VAL A 4 5.90 0.52 0.54
CA VAL A 4 5.53 0.29 -0.85
C VAL A 4 4.77 1.50 -1.40
N SER A 5 4.96 1.79 -2.68
CA SER A 5 4.20 2.84 -3.36
C SER A 5 2.72 2.46 -3.50
N SER A 6 1.83 3.44 -3.69
CA SER A 6 0.41 3.19 -3.91
C SER A 6 0.10 2.22 -5.06
N THR A 7 0.95 2.19 -6.09
CA THR A 7 0.80 1.26 -7.21
C THR A 7 1.16 -0.17 -6.81
N GLN A 8 2.22 -0.35 -6.02
CA GLN A 8 2.62 -1.65 -5.49
C GLN A 8 1.62 -2.16 -4.46
N ALA A 9 1.18 -1.29 -3.53
CA ALA A 9 0.13 -1.60 -2.58
C ALA A 9 -1.14 -2.10 -3.28
N ALA A 10 -1.52 -1.43 -4.38
CA ALA A 10 -2.66 -1.84 -5.19
C ALA A 10 -2.47 -3.23 -5.82
N ALA A 11 -1.27 -3.54 -6.33
CA ALA A 11 -0.96 -4.86 -6.86
C ALA A 11 -1.00 -5.95 -5.77
N ILE A 12 -0.50 -5.66 -4.57
CA ILE A 12 -0.47 -6.59 -3.43
C ILE A 12 -1.88 -7.00 -3.00
N ILE A 13 -2.80 -6.04 -2.88
CA ILE A 13 -4.17 -6.31 -2.41
C ILE A 13 -5.19 -6.50 -3.54
N GLY A 14 -4.73 -6.60 -4.79
CA GLY A 14 -5.58 -6.80 -5.97
C GLY A 14 -6.58 -5.66 -6.23
N THR A 15 -6.23 -4.42 -5.90
CA THR A 15 -7.09 -3.25 -6.12
C THR A 15 -6.48 -2.26 -7.11
N SER A 16 -7.11 -1.09 -7.27
CA SER A 16 -6.58 0.02 -8.07
C SER A 16 -5.78 1.00 -7.21
N HIS A 17 -4.70 1.54 -7.77
CA HIS A 17 -3.89 2.60 -7.16
C HIS A 17 -4.73 3.85 -6.84
N VAL A 18 -5.82 4.10 -7.59
CA VAL A 18 -6.78 5.17 -7.32
C VAL A 18 -7.53 4.90 -6.02
N THR A 19 -7.94 3.65 -5.77
CA THR A 19 -8.61 3.24 -4.52
C THR A 19 -7.68 3.43 -3.34
N ILE A 20 -6.43 2.98 -3.44
CA ILE A 20 -5.40 3.23 -2.42
C ILE A 20 -5.24 4.73 -2.16
N GLY A 21 -5.10 5.54 -3.23
CA GLY A 21 -4.97 6.98 -3.12
C GLY A 21 -6.16 7.67 -2.44
N ARG A 22 -7.40 7.21 -2.74
CA ARG A 22 -8.61 7.67 -2.06
C ARG A 22 -8.64 7.27 -0.59
N ARG A 23 -8.32 6.01 -0.26
CA ARG A 23 -8.27 5.52 1.13
C ARG A 23 -7.25 6.27 1.98
N VAL A 24 -6.08 6.60 1.41
CA VAL A 24 -5.09 7.43 2.09
C VAL A 24 -5.57 8.88 2.22
N LYS A 25 -6.32 9.41 1.25
CA LYS A 25 -6.90 10.76 1.33
C LYS A 25 -8.01 10.85 2.37
N ASP A 26 -8.84 9.82 2.48
CA ASP A 26 -9.95 9.73 3.45
C ASP A 26 -9.46 9.34 4.86
N GLY A 27 -8.19 8.96 5.00
CA GLY A 27 -7.59 8.59 6.28
C GLY A 27 -7.81 7.13 6.70
N SER A 28 -8.53 6.34 5.88
CA SER A 28 -8.76 4.90 6.14
C SER A 28 -7.50 4.05 5.99
N LEU A 29 -6.50 4.52 5.24
CA LEU A 29 -5.22 3.83 5.07
C LEU A 29 -4.09 4.78 5.47
N LYS A 30 -3.21 4.32 6.38
CA LYS A 30 -2.04 5.10 6.80
C LYS A 30 -1.00 5.09 5.68
N GLY A 31 -1.00 6.18 4.91
CA GLY A 31 -0.03 6.43 3.85
C GLY A 31 0.71 7.74 4.08
N ARG A 32 2.04 7.70 3.96
CA ARG A 32 2.89 8.89 3.95
C ARG A 32 2.96 9.47 2.54
N ARG A 33 2.58 10.74 2.39
CA ARG A 33 2.85 11.49 1.16
C ARG A 33 4.27 12.03 1.22
N GLN A 34 5.13 11.62 0.29
CA GLN A 34 6.53 12.05 0.26
C GLN A 34 6.93 12.61 -1.11
N GLY A 35 7.65 13.73 -1.07
CA GLY A 35 8.26 14.39 -2.24
C GLY A 35 7.37 15.42 -2.95
N LEU A 36 8.00 16.18 -3.85
CA LEU A 36 7.36 17.22 -4.68
C LEU A 36 6.21 16.67 -5.55
N ASN A 37 6.30 15.40 -5.96
CA ASN A 37 5.30 14.73 -6.79
C ASN A 37 4.12 14.12 -6.01
N ARG A 38 4.02 14.36 -4.69
CA ARG A 38 2.94 13.82 -3.83
C ARG A 38 2.77 12.30 -3.95
N LYS A 39 3.88 11.56 -4.14
CA LYS A 39 3.85 10.10 -4.17
C LYS A 39 3.38 9.58 -2.82
N ILE A 40 2.51 8.59 -2.85
CA ILE A 40 1.96 7.95 -1.66
C ILE A 40 2.77 6.69 -1.39
N TRP A 41 3.31 6.61 -0.18
CA TRP A 41 4.02 5.46 0.37
C TRP A 41 3.17 4.90 1.49
N VAL A 42 3.03 3.58 1.53
CA VAL A 42 2.22 2.88 2.52
C VAL A 42 3.12 1.85 3.17
N ASN A 43 3.08 1.76 4.50
CA ASN A 43 3.77 0.67 5.19
C ASN A 43 3.07 -0.65 4.88
N LEU A 44 3.87 -1.68 4.67
CA LEU A 44 3.40 -3.02 4.37
C LEU A 44 2.56 -3.59 5.53
N ASP A 45 2.95 -3.30 6.78
CA ASP A 45 2.19 -3.67 7.98
C ASP A 45 0.82 -2.98 8.04
N ASP A 46 0.75 -1.67 7.78
CA ASP A 46 -0.50 -0.91 7.72
C ASP A 46 -1.41 -1.43 6.59
N LEU A 47 -0.81 -1.79 5.44
CA LEU A 47 -1.53 -2.36 4.30
C LEU A 47 -2.06 -3.76 4.62
N ARG A 48 -1.30 -4.57 5.35
CA ARG A 48 -1.71 -5.90 5.81
C ARG A 48 -2.87 -5.80 6.79
N GLN A 49 -2.78 -4.88 7.75
CA GLN A 49 -3.85 -4.65 8.72
C GLN A 49 -5.12 -4.15 8.02
N PHE A 50 -4.99 -3.21 7.08
CA PHE A 50 -6.10 -2.75 6.25
C PHE A 50 -6.72 -3.88 5.42
N ALA A 51 -5.90 -4.74 4.82
CA ALA A 51 -6.40 -5.87 4.05
C ALA A 51 -7.20 -6.84 4.95
N ALA A 52 -6.70 -7.13 6.15
CA ALA A 52 -7.40 -7.97 7.11
C ALA A 52 -8.72 -7.32 7.62
N GLU A 53 -8.72 -6.02 7.88
CA GLU A 53 -9.89 -5.28 8.38
C GLU A 53 -11.01 -5.21 7.33
N TYR A 54 -10.66 -5.01 6.07
CA TYR A 54 -11.63 -4.87 4.97
C TYR A 54 -11.86 -6.16 4.17
N GLY A 55 -11.18 -7.26 4.51
CA GLY A 55 -11.32 -8.56 3.84
C GLY A 55 -10.68 -8.65 2.45
N TYR A 56 -9.64 -7.87 2.17
CA TYR A 56 -8.86 -7.98 0.94
C TYR A 56 -7.87 -9.14 1.01
N LEU A 57 -7.61 -9.76 -0.15
CA LEU A 57 -6.56 -10.77 -0.31
C LEU A 57 -5.20 -10.07 -0.34
N PHE A 58 -4.43 -10.18 0.74
CA PHE A 58 -3.07 -9.67 0.80
C PHE A 58 -2.10 -10.69 0.22
N ASN A 59 -1.47 -10.35 -0.91
CA ASN A 59 -0.47 -11.22 -1.53
C ASN A 59 0.92 -10.97 -0.91
N GLU A 60 1.31 -11.82 0.05
CA GLU A 60 2.60 -11.74 0.74
C GLU A 60 3.80 -11.94 -0.19
N GLU A 61 3.67 -12.75 -1.26
CA GLU A 61 4.75 -12.98 -2.22
C GLU A 61 5.09 -11.71 -3.01
N LEU A 62 4.06 -11.02 -3.52
CA LEU A 62 4.24 -9.72 -4.18
C LEU A 62 4.77 -8.68 -3.21
N ALA A 63 4.27 -8.69 -1.98
CA ALA A 63 4.70 -7.75 -0.95
C ALA A 63 6.21 -7.92 -0.67
N ASN A 64 6.67 -9.16 -0.52
CA ASN A 64 8.08 -9.48 -0.30
C ASN A 64 8.96 -9.11 -1.51
N GLY A 65 8.45 -9.32 -2.74
CA GLY A 65 9.15 -8.96 -3.98
C GLY A 65 9.32 -7.44 -4.20
N TYR A 66 8.52 -6.60 -3.55
CA TYR A 66 8.68 -5.14 -3.61
C TYR A 66 9.59 -4.57 -2.52
N THR A 67 9.81 -5.32 -1.44
CA THR A 67 10.72 -4.96 -0.34
C THR A 67 12.16 -5.31 -0.57
N ASP A 68 12.45 -6.22 -1.49
CA ASP A 68 13.82 -6.69 -1.76
C ASP A 68 14.51 -5.73 -2.75
N PRO A 69 15.54 -4.98 -2.32
CA PRO A 69 16.35 -4.21 -3.25
C PRO A 69 17.27 -5.20 -3.97
N ARG A 70 17.02 -5.43 -5.25
CA ARG A 70 18.07 -5.94 -6.14
C ARG A 70 19.26 -4.98 -6.18
#